data_AF-A0A3R8G518-F1
#
_entry.id   AF-A0A3R8G518-F1
#
_cell.length_a   1.000
_cell.length_b   1.000
_cell.length_c   1.000
_cell.angle_alpha   90.00
_cell.angle_beta   90.00
_cell.angle_gamma   90.00
#
_symmetry.space_group_name_H-M   'P 1'
#
loop_
_entity.id
_entity.type
_entity.pdbx_description
1 polymer ?
#
loop_
_entity_poly.entity_id
_entity_poly.type
_entity_poly.pdbx_seq_one_letter_code
_entity_poly.pdbx_strand_id
1 'polypeptide(L)'
;MVSLKLHTDICYWKTLKFFLIFILCNFAVSSSFAQLYSFEAKQYTIKENKEDIKNRKTYSFCKVETNNKTWEVETDARINGNKRFKSGTTAKGAGATFLLLKTSFTNSKIKRIIVNTGTSVNNIAFLKGELKINDKPYTQQKPLFNENPGECSILFNEVDTNGNMEIKLSFEKEKESFIIIKSIEIVNEINEKEDNSITITNNKDIKGNSIQINRTLSKDYWNTFCLPFDVNKASVNLLLNNPELKEFTREVDGTTMRFRNAETIEAGIPYIIKPSKDVVNPTFHNVIVTATEPKIITDNQSKNYSFIGTYSPTELKTDGTELFLGDKDYLYKPFANDKTINGMRAFFRIKNNTSQARQSQYSISIDETTFILLPNINTTPLSTQEKIYTLDGRQVHSTHNLKTGIYIKNGKKLYVH
;
A
#
# COMPACT_ATOMS: atom_id res chain seq x y z
N MET A 1 41.49 17.81 22.11
CA MET A 1 40.67 17.13 21.09
C MET A 1 39.94 15.89 21.67
N VAL A 2 39.25 16.04 22.82
CA VAL A 2 38.52 14.94 23.50
C VAL A 2 37.08 15.33 23.86
N SER A 3 36.75 16.64 23.85
CA SER A 3 35.43 17.14 24.29
C SER A 3 34.31 17.00 23.26
N LEU A 4 34.62 16.84 21.96
CA LEU A 4 33.57 16.78 20.93
C LEU A 4 32.95 15.37 20.81
N LYS A 5 33.74 14.30 21.05
CA LYS A 5 33.27 12.91 20.95
C LYS A 5 32.30 12.53 22.07
N LEU A 6 32.53 13.02 23.29
CA LEU A 6 31.63 12.82 24.43
C LEU A 6 30.27 13.50 24.23
N HIS A 7 30.23 14.65 23.54
CA HIS A 7 28.98 15.38 23.33
C HIS A 7 28.09 14.75 22.25
N THR A 8 28.68 14.09 21.24
CA THR A 8 27.94 13.31 20.22
C THR A 8 27.38 12.02 20.79
N ASP A 9 28.11 11.31 21.66
CA ASP A 9 27.64 10.06 22.28
C ASP A 9 26.47 10.30 23.26
N ILE A 10 26.47 11.41 24.01
CA ILE A 10 25.37 11.78 24.92
C ILE A 10 24.10 12.15 24.14
N CYS A 11 24.24 12.84 23.01
CA CYS A 11 23.10 13.17 22.14
C CYS A 11 22.52 11.92 21.48
N TYR A 12 23.37 10.99 21.01
CA TYR A 12 22.95 9.72 20.41
C TYR A 12 22.26 8.80 21.43
N TRP A 13 22.74 8.77 22.69
CA TRP A 13 22.08 8.02 23.77
C TRP A 13 20.75 8.63 24.19
N LYS A 14 20.59 9.95 24.14
CA LYS A 14 19.28 10.61 24.39
C LYS A 14 18.31 10.35 23.24
N THR A 15 18.71 10.47 21.98
CA THR A 15 17.83 10.15 20.84
C THR A 15 17.50 8.67 20.75
N LEU A 16 18.44 7.77 21.06
CA LEU A 16 18.18 6.33 21.12
C LEU A 16 17.27 5.96 22.30
N LYS A 17 17.40 6.61 23.47
CA LYS A 17 16.43 6.47 24.57
C LYS A 17 15.06 6.99 24.17
N PHE A 18 14.95 8.14 23.49
CA PHE A 18 13.66 8.62 23.01
C PHE A 18 13.07 7.74 21.91
N PHE A 19 13.89 7.11 21.06
CA PHE A 19 13.45 6.16 20.04
C PHE A 19 13.02 4.81 20.65
N LEU A 20 13.76 4.30 21.64
CA LEU A 20 13.35 3.12 22.41
C LEU A 20 12.14 3.41 23.29
N ILE A 21 12.01 4.61 23.86
CA ILE A 21 10.83 5.04 24.61
C ILE A 21 9.65 5.28 23.67
N PHE A 22 9.83 5.71 22.41
CA PHE A 22 8.73 5.77 21.44
C PHE A 22 8.29 4.37 20.98
N ILE A 23 9.23 3.42 20.87
CA ILE A 23 8.92 2.01 20.58
C ILE A 23 8.29 1.31 21.81
N LEU A 24 8.73 1.63 23.03
CA LEU A 24 8.22 1.03 24.28
C LEU A 24 6.97 1.72 24.84
N CYS A 25 6.76 3.01 24.60
CA CYS A 25 5.53 3.71 24.99
C CYS A 25 4.34 3.41 24.07
N ASN A 26 4.58 2.80 22.91
CA ASN A 26 3.51 2.13 22.15
C ASN A 26 3.14 0.74 22.70
N PHE A 27 3.87 0.20 23.69
CA PHE A 27 3.55 -1.09 24.33
C PHE A 27 2.79 -0.99 25.65
N ALA A 28 2.47 0.23 26.12
CA ALA A 28 1.75 0.45 27.39
C ALA A 28 0.37 1.10 27.24
N VAL A 29 -0.17 1.16 26.02
CA VAL A 29 -1.61 1.28 25.78
C VAL A 29 -2.03 -0.05 25.19
N SER A 30 -3.13 -0.63 25.65
CA SER A 30 -3.77 -1.75 24.96
C SER A 30 -4.12 -1.32 23.53
N SER A 31 -3.18 -1.41 22.61
CA SER A 31 -3.35 -1.08 21.20
C SER A 31 -3.99 -2.30 20.55
N SER A 32 -5.32 -2.38 20.65
CA SER A 32 -6.10 -3.22 19.76
C SER A 32 -5.96 -2.64 18.35
N PHE A 33 -5.02 -3.17 17.59
CA PHE A 33 -4.93 -2.91 16.17
C PHE A 33 -5.99 -3.76 15.48
N ALA A 34 -6.92 -3.12 14.78
CA ALA A 34 -8.12 -3.77 14.27
C ALA A 34 -7.86 -4.91 13.28
N GLN A 35 -6.69 -4.90 12.65
CA GLN A 35 -6.27 -5.90 11.68
C GLN A 35 -5.02 -6.64 12.10
N LEU A 36 -4.54 -6.40 13.33
CA LEU A 36 -3.52 -7.20 13.98
C LEU A 36 -4.13 -7.84 15.23
N TYR A 37 -4.53 -9.10 15.08
CA TYR A 37 -5.13 -9.91 16.12
C TYR A 37 -4.03 -10.51 16.98
N SER A 38 -3.84 -9.93 18.18
CA SER A 38 -2.79 -10.36 19.09
C SER A 38 -3.26 -11.45 20.04
N PHE A 39 -2.38 -12.44 20.24
CA PHE A 39 -2.54 -13.58 21.13
C PHE A 39 -1.48 -13.56 22.24
N GLU A 40 -0.93 -12.38 22.54
CA GLU A 40 -0.08 -12.11 23.69
C GLU A 40 -0.93 -11.86 24.95
N ALA A 41 -0.36 -12.11 26.14
CA ALA A 41 -1.09 -11.96 27.40
C ALA A 41 -1.80 -10.60 27.52
N LYS A 42 -3.03 -10.62 28.04
CA LYS A 42 -3.91 -9.46 28.24
C LYS A 42 -4.43 -8.80 26.95
N GLN A 43 -4.07 -9.31 25.76
CA GLN A 43 -4.56 -8.80 24.47
C GLN A 43 -5.63 -9.70 23.83
N TYR A 44 -5.91 -10.85 24.45
CA TYR A 44 -7.02 -11.73 24.09
C TYR A 44 -7.74 -12.25 25.34
N THR A 45 -8.95 -12.78 25.14
CA THR A 45 -9.73 -13.49 26.17
C THR A 45 -10.18 -14.84 25.64
N ILE A 46 -10.03 -15.89 26.44
CA ILE A 46 -10.61 -17.21 26.14
C ILE A 46 -12.05 -17.22 26.68
N LYS A 47 -13.04 -17.33 25.80
CA LYS A 47 -14.48 -17.29 26.15
C LYS A 47 -15.04 -18.67 26.46
N GLU A 48 -14.55 -19.68 25.75
CA GLU A 48 -14.93 -21.08 25.91
C GLU A 48 -13.66 -21.91 25.82
N ASN A 49 -13.52 -22.94 26.65
CA ASN A 49 -12.45 -23.94 26.54
C ASN A 49 -13.01 -25.32 26.91
N LYS A 50 -12.84 -26.28 26.02
CA LYS A 50 -13.22 -27.69 26.20
C LYS A 50 -12.00 -28.55 25.92
N GLU A 51 -11.77 -29.53 26.78
CA GLU A 51 -10.67 -30.48 26.64
C GLU A 51 -11.23 -31.90 26.72
N ASP A 52 -10.94 -32.71 25.70
CA ASP A 52 -11.25 -34.13 25.65
C ASP A 52 -9.96 -34.94 25.66
N ILE A 53 -9.95 -36.08 26.34
CA ILE A 53 -8.81 -37.01 26.33
C ILE A 53 -9.20 -38.26 25.55
N LYS A 54 -8.51 -38.53 24.45
CA LYS A 54 -8.70 -39.72 23.60
C LYS A 54 -7.34 -40.37 23.35
N ASN A 55 -7.23 -41.68 23.57
CA ASN A 55 -5.98 -42.43 23.37
C ASN A 55 -4.76 -41.81 24.06
N ARG A 56 -4.93 -41.32 25.30
CA ARG A 56 -3.90 -40.60 26.10
C ARG A 56 -3.41 -39.28 25.49
N LYS A 57 -4.11 -38.75 24.49
CA LYS A 57 -3.84 -37.45 23.87
C LYS A 57 -4.97 -36.47 24.20
N THR A 58 -4.60 -35.24 24.54
CA THR A 58 -5.55 -34.15 24.81
C THR A 58 -5.97 -33.51 23.49
N TYR A 59 -7.25 -33.28 23.30
CA TYR A 59 -7.79 -32.48 22.22
C TYR A 59 -8.48 -31.28 22.83
N SER A 60 -8.08 -30.08 22.42
CA SER A 60 -8.63 -28.84 22.96
C SER A 60 -9.38 -28.08 21.87
N PHE A 61 -10.55 -27.58 22.25
CA PHE A 61 -11.34 -26.64 21.47
C PHE A 61 -11.61 -25.40 22.32
N CYS A 62 -11.33 -24.21 21.79
CA CYS A 62 -11.62 -22.98 22.52
C CYS A 62 -12.06 -21.86 21.57
N LYS A 63 -12.73 -20.85 22.13
CA LYS A 63 -13.03 -19.59 21.43
C LYS A 63 -12.20 -18.48 22.03
N VAL A 64 -11.42 -17.82 21.19
CA VAL A 64 -10.53 -16.73 21.58
C VAL A 64 -11.03 -15.43 20.98
N GLU A 65 -11.29 -14.43 21.81
CA GLU A 65 -11.63 -13.10 21.38
C GLU A 65 -10.39 -12.21 21.47
N THR A 66 -9.99 -11.63 20.34
CA THR A 66 -8.95 -10.59 20.27
C THR A 66 -9.45 -9.50 19.35
N ASN A 67 -9.36 -8.25 19.81
CA ASN A 67 -9.69 -7.09 19.01
C ASN A 67 -11.09 -7.22 18.35
N ASN A 68 -12.09 -7.54 19.18
CA ASN A 68 -13.50 -7.75 18.80
C ASN A 68 -13.73 -8.82 17.71
N LYS A 69 -12.74 -9.69 17.49
CA LYS A 69 -12.85 -10.82 16.57
C LYS A 69 -12.73 -12.12 17.34
N THR A 70 -13.71 -12.99 17.12
CA THR A 70 -13.69 -14.35 17.66
C THR A 70 -12.98 -15.27 16.69
N TRP A 71 -12.05 -16.04 17.24
CA TRP A 71 -11.31 -17.10 16.60
C TRP A 71 -11.68 -18.41 17.27
N GLU A 72 -12.17 -19.36 16.49
CA GLU A 72 -12.33 -20.74 16.97
C GLU A 72 -10.98 -21.43 16.83
N VAL A 73 -10.57 -22.16 17.85
CA VAL A 73 -9.25 -22.78 17.91
C VAL A 73 -9.38 -24.24 18.25
N GLU A 74 -8.72 -25.08 17.46
CA GLU A 74 -8.66 -26.53 17.59
C GLU A 74 -7.21 -26.99 17.64
N THR A 75 -6.88 -27.93 18.53
CA THR A 75 -5.53 -28.48 18.64
C THR A 75 -5.55 -29.85 19.32
N ASP A 76 -4.50 -30.64 19.13
CA ASP A 76 -4.29 -31.97 19.72
C ASP A 76 -3.33 -31.94 20.92
N ALA A 77 -3.29 -30.83 21.63
CA ALA A 77 -2.65 -30.74 22.93
C ALA A 77 -3.35 -29.70 23.83
N ARG A 78 -2.97 -29.68 25.10
CA ARG A 78 -3.50 -28.73 26.08
C ARG A 78 -3.15 -27.28 25.70
N ILE A 79 -4.11 -26.38 25.84
CA ILE A 79 -3.91 -24.93 25.66
C ILE A 79 -3.46 -24.29 26.97
N ASN A 80 -2.46 -23.42 26.90
CA ASN A 80 -2.00 -22.59 28.00
C ASN A 80 -2.02 -21.12 27.57
N GLY A 81 -2.71 -20.28 28.34
CA GLY A 81 -2.88 -18.85 28.06
C GLY A 81 -2.22 -17.90 29.06
N ASN A 82 -1.34 -18.38 29.97
CA ASN A 82 -0.85 -17.55 31.08
C ASN A 82 0.09 -16.41 30.64
N LYS A 83 0.80 -16.57 29.52
CA LYS A 83 1.75 -15.57 29.00
C LYS A 83 1.59 -15.31 27.50
N ARG A 84 1.32 -16.37 26.74
CA ARG A 84 1.08 -16.37 25.30
C ARG A 84 0.07 -17.45 25.01
N PHE A 85 -0.69 -17.32 23.93
CA PHE A 85 -1.52 -18.43 23.48
C PHE A 85 -0.64 -19.56 22.93
N LYS A 86 -0.55 -20.64 23.71
CA LYS A 86 0.34 -21.77 23.42
C LYS A 86 -0.45 -23.08 23.46
N SER A 87 -0.27 -23.92 22.46
CA SER A 87 -0.69 -25.32 22.51
C SER A 87 0.49 -26.24 22.77
N GLY A 88 0.35 -27.17 23.70
CA GLY A 88 1.32 -28.21 24.00
C GLY A 88 2.58 -27.74 24.77
N THR A 89 3.48 -28.69 24.96
CA THR A 89 4.77 -28.52 25.63
C THR A 89 5.85 -29.35 24.93
N THR A 90 7.10 -29.26 25.40
CA THR A 90 8.18 -30.17 24.96
C THR A 90 8.19 -31.50 25.72
N ALA A 91 7.28 -31.70 26.69
CA ALA A 91 7.23 -32.94 27.45
C ALA A 91 6.68 -34.08 26.58
N LYS A 92 7.25 -35.28 26.74
CA LYS A 92 6.90 -36.47 25.96
C LYS A 92 5.40 -36.77 26.09
N GLY A 93 4.69 -36.87 24.96
CA GLY A 93 3.25 -37.14 24.91
C GLY A 93 2.36 -35.94 25.22
N ALA A 94 2.94 -34.74 25.41
CA ALA A 94 2.20 -33.50 25.68
C ALA A 94 2.49 -32.39 24.65
N GLY A 95 3.13 -32.73 23.53
CA GLY A 95 3.35 -31.82 22.41
C GLY A 95 2.13 -31.76 21.49
N ALA A 96 1.94 -30.60 20.86
CA ALA A 96 0.99 -30.41 19.77
C ALA A 96 1.62 -30.87 18.45
N THR A 97 0.81 -31.48 17.59
CA THR A 97 1.15 -31.67 16.16
C THR A 97 0.55 -30.56 15.30
N PHE A 98 -0.54 -29.94 15.74
CA PHE A 98 -1.16 -28.83 15.03
C PHE A 98 -1.87 -27.83 15.94
N LEU A 99 -2.08 -26.62 15.41
CA LEU A 99 -2.94 -25.59 15.95
C LEU A 99 -3.73 -24.98 14.78
N LEU A 100 -5.05 -25.14 14.80
CA LEU A 100 -5.97 -24.67 13.77
C LEU A 100 -6.76 -23.49 14.33
N LEU A 101 -6.74 -22.36 13.62
CA LEU A 101 -7.52 -21.17 13.92
C LEU A 101 -8.52 -20.92 12.79
N LYS A 102 -9.79 -20.66 13.15
CA LYS A 102 -10.87 -20.38 12.20
C LYS A 102 -11.56 -19.06 12.55
N THR A 103 -11.88 -18.27 11.52
CA THR A 103 -12.71 -17.07 11.65
C THR A 103 -13.29 -16.71 10.28
N SER A 104 -13.96 -15.56 10.13
CA SER A 104 -14.45 -15.09 8.83
C SER A 104 -14.08 -13.64 8.56
N PHE A 105 -13.78 -13.27 7.31
CA PHE A 105 -13.54 -11.88 6.90
C PHE A 105 -14.33 -11.61 5.63
N THR A 106 -15.50 -10.98 5.69
CA THR A 106 -16.39 -10.84 4.50
C THR A 106 -16.29 -9.48 3.81
N ASN A 107 -15.69 -8.49 4.47
CA ASN A 107 -15.70 -7.10 4.05
C ASN A 107 -14.28 -6.57 3.72
N SER A 108 -13.33 -7.48 3.50
CA SER A 108 -11.93 -7.15 3.32
C SER A 108 -11.47 -7.50 1.90
N LYS A 109 -10.64 -6.63 1.31
CA LYS A 109 -9.86 -6.96 0.11
C LYS A 109 -8.46 -7.37 0.58
N ILE A 110 -8.37 -8.58 1.14
CA ILE A 110 -7.15 -9.07 1.78
C ILE A 110 -6.13 -9.33 0.70
N LYS A 111 -4.94 -8.76 0.84
CA LYS A 111 -3.80 -8.97 -0.07
C LYS A 111 -2.73 -9.85 0.52
N ARG A 112 -2.52 -9.71 1.84
CA ARG A 112 -1.54 -10.49 2.58
C ARG A 112 -2.07 -10.83 3.96
N ILE A 113 -1.71 -12.03 4.42
CA ILE A 113 -1.88 -12.45 5.81
C ILE A 113 -0.50 -12.79 6.36
N ILE A 114 -0.19 -12.25 7.54
CA ILE A 114 1.05 -12.50 8.25
C ILE A 114 0.73 -13.19 9.58
N VAL A 115 1.23 -14.41 9.76
CA VAL A 115 1.03 -15.20 10.97
C VAL A 115 2.34 -15.21 11.74
N ASN A 116 2.41 -14.44 12.81
CA ASN A 116 3.55 -14.42 13.72
C ASN A 116 3.39 -15.56 14.73
N THR A 117 4.29 -16.52 14.68
CA THR A 117 4.17 -17.81 15.36
C THR A 117 5.52 -18.25 15.94
N GLY A 118 5.53 -19.38 16.64
CA GLY A 118 6.77 -19.94 17.16
C GLY A 118 6.63 -21.32 17.77
N THR A 119 7.77 -21.91 18.07
CA THR A 119 7.92 -23.20 18.73
C THR A 119 9.27 -23.28 19.44
N SER A 120 9.65 -24.44 19.96
CA SER A 120 11.01 -24.72 20.39
C SER A 120 12.01 -24.48 19.25
N VAL A 121 13.13 -23.84 19.55
CA VAL A 121 14.21 -23.51 18.58
C VAL A 121 14.58 -24.70 17.68
N ASN A 122 14.70 -25.89 18.26
CA ASN A 122 15.08 -27.12 17.53
C ASN A 122 14.06 -27.57 16.47
N ASN A 123 12.82 -27.07 16.54
CA ASN A 123 11.73 -27.50 15.67
C ASN A 123 11.20 -26.40 14.74
N ILE A 124 11.72 -25.18 14.81
CA ILE A 124 11.17 -24.03 14.07
C ILE A 124 11.23 -24.22 12.55
N ALA A 125 12.24 -24.93 12.05
CA ALA A 125 12.39 -25.25 10.63
C ALA A 125 11.31 -26.22 10.10
N PHE A 126 10.68 -27.00 10.98
CA PHE A 126 9.65 -27.99 10.61
C PHE A 126 8.22 -27.45 10.79
N LEU A 127 8.06 -26.23 11.29
CA LEU A 127 6.75 -25.60 11.49
C LEU A 127 6.27 -25.00 10.17
N LYS A 128 5.14 -25.49 9.67
CA LYS A 128 4.46 -25.00 8.47
C LYS A 128 3.12 -24.36 8.80
N GLY A 129 2.68 -23.46 7.93
CA GLY A 129 1.38 -22.82 7.97
C GLY A 129 0.60 -23.12 6.68
N GLU A 130 -0.65 -23.50 6.84
CA GLU A 130 -1.59 -23.70 5.73
C GLU A 130 -2.72 -22.68 5.89
N LEU A 131 -3.04 -21.95 4.82
CA LEU A 131 -4.16 -21.02 4.78
C LEU A 131 -5.20 -21.52 3.78
N LYS A 132 -6.47 -21.51 4.20
CA LYS A 132 -7.62 -21.65 3.32
C LYS A 132 -8.61 -20.51 3.55
N ILE A 133 -9.23 -20.03 2.48
CA ILE A 133 -10.37 -19.12 2.54
C ILE A 133 -11.47 -19.68 1.63
N ASN A 134 -12.64 -19.99 2.18
CA ASN A 134 -13.73 -20.70 1.48
C ASN A 134 -13.21 -21.95 0.74
N ASP A 135 -12.45 -22.79 1.45
CA ASP A 135 -11.77 -23.99 0.92
C ASP A 135 -10.69 -23.75 -0.16
N LYS A 136 -10.54 -22.53 -0.69
CA LYS A 136 -9.45 -22.17 -1.61
C LYS A 136 -8.12 -22.12 -0.83
N PRO A 137 -7.13 -22.96 -1.16
CA PRO A 137 -5.84 -22.96 -0.49
C PRO A 137 -4.95 -21.82 -0.97
N TYR A 138 -4.09 -21.32 -0.09
CA TYR A 138 -3.07 -20.32 -0.40
C TYR A 138 -1.68 -20.84 -0.08
N THR A 139 -0.75 -20.57 -0.99
CA THR A 139 0.64 -21.02 -0.85
C THR A 139 1.37 -20.18 0.18
N GLN A 140 1.89 -20.86 1.20
CA GLN A 140 2.83 -20.28 2.15
C GLN A 140 4.09 -19.78 1.40
N GLN A 141 4.51 -18.57 1.73
CA GLN A 141 5.81 -18.02 1.34
C GLN A 141 6.91 -18.52 2.27
N LYS A 142 8.18 -18.35 1.86
CA LYS A 142 9.32 -18.70 2.70
C LYS A 142 9.18 -18.05 4.10
N PRO A 143 9.24 -18.82 5.20
CA PRO A 143 9.18 -18.26 6.54
C PRO A 143 10.26 -17.20 6.74
N LEU A 144 9.90 -16.13 7.43
CA LEU A 144 10.85 -15.15 7.94
C LEU A 144 11.17 -15.50 9.38
N PHE A 145 12.41 -15.86 9.69
CA PHE A 145 12.83 -16.12 11.06
C PHE A 145 13.08 -14.80 11.78
N ASN A 146 12.51 -14.66 12.97
CA ASN A 146 12.64 -13.44 13.76
C ASN A 146 13.95 -13.46 14.54
N GLU A 147 14.36 -12.30 15.07
CA GLU A 147 15.58 -12.18 15.89
C GLU A 147 15.54 -13.07 17.14
N ASN A 148 14.33 -13.34 17.67
CA ASN A 148 14.13 -14.25 18.78
C ASN A 148 14.19 -15.72 18.31
N PRO A 149 15.11 -16.54 18.86
CA PRO A 149 15.18 -17.95 18.51
C PRO A 149 13.85 -18.68 18.76
N GLY A 150 13.39 -19.43 17.75
CA GLY A 150 12.14 -20.20 17.85
C GLY A 150 10.87 -19.41 17.48
N GLU A 151 11.00 -18.17 17.01
CA GLU A 151 9.88 -17.40 16.46
C GLU A 151 10.06 -17.17 14.95
N CYS A 152 8.95 -17.22 14.22
CA CYS A 152 8.94 -16.93 12.78
C CYS A 152 7.64 -16.26 12.35
N SER A 153 7.67 -15.70 11.16
CA SER A 153 6.52 -15.11 10.48
C SER A 153 6.24 -15.94 9.24
N ILE A 154 5.01 -16.45 9.13
CA ILE A 154 4.53 -17.18 7.96
C ILE A 154 3.66 -16.22 7.16
N LEU A 155 4.01 -16.04 5.88
CA LEU A 155 3.34 -15.08 5.01
C LEU A 155 2.53 -15.81 3.95
N PHE A 156 1.33 -15.31 3.70
CA PHE A 156 0.50 -15.67 2.56
C PHE A 156 0.28 -14.38 1.76
N ASN A 157 0.87 -14.30 0.56
CA ASN A 157 0.74 -13.16 -0.36
C ASN A 157 -0.28 -13.47 -1.45
N GLU A 158 -0.68 -12.43 -2.19
CA GLU A 158 -1.63 -12.54 -3.30
C GLU A 158 -2.92 -13.24 -2.86
N VAL A 159 -3.34 -12.96 -1.62
CA VAL A 159 -4.71 -13.25 -1.21
C VAL A 159 -5.60 -12.35 -2.05
N ASP A 160 -6.68 -12.92 -2.56
CA ASP A 160 -7.58 -12.31 -3.54
C ASP A 160 -9.05 -12.64 -3.22
N THR A 161 -9.30 -13.31 -2.10
CA THR A 161 -10.63 -13.64 -1.62
C THR A 161 -10.81 -13.30 -0.16
N ASN A 162 -12.06 -13.35 0.27
CA ASN A 162 -12.49 -13.12 1.62
C ASN A 162 -13.57 -14.17 1.96
N GLY A 163 -13.90 -14.35 3.23
CA GLY A 163 -14.88 -15.32 3.70
C GLY A 163 -14.35 -16.12 4.88
N ASN A 164 -14.75 -17.39 4.96
CA ASN A 164 -14.39 -18.29 6.04
C ASN A 164 -12.92 -18.67 5.91
N MET A 165 -12.12 -18.25 6.89
CA MET A 165 -10.68 -18.40 6.95
C MET A 165 -10.30 -19.52 7.90
N GLU A 166 -9.38 -20.37 7.46
CA GLU A 166 -8.73 -21.39 8.27
C GLU A 166 -7.20 -21.24 8.17
N ILE A 167 -6.54 -21.10 9.31
CA ILE A 167 -5.08 -21.07 9.42
C ILE A 167 -4.66 -22.26 10.26
N LYS A 168 -3.95 -23.20 9.65
CA LYS A 168 -3.41 -24.37 10.34
C LYS A 168 -1.89 -24.27 10.46
N LEU A 169 -1.40 -24.17 11.68
CA LEU A 169 -0.01 -24.38 12.01
C LEU A 169 0.20 -25.86 12.31
N SER A 170 1.21 -26.49 11.75
CA SER A 170 1.51 -27.89 12.05
C SER A 170 2.97 -28.22 11.79
N PHE A 171 3.45 -29.31 12.39
CA PHE A 171 4.78 -29.83 12.06
C PHE A 171 4.72 -30.81 10.90
N GLU A 172 5.85 -30.98 10.21
CA GLU A 172 6.08 -32.16 9.39
C GLU A 172 5.92 -33.43 10.24
N LYS A 173 5.33 -34.48 9.65
CA LYS A 173 4.99 -35.73 10.35
C LYS A 173 6.24 -36.24 11.07
N GLU A 174 6.07 -36.69 12.32
CA GLU A 174 7.10 -37.15 13.30
C GLU A 174 7.62 -36.12 14.31
N LYS A 175 7.13 -34.86 14.29
CA LYS A 175 7.49 -33.88 15.34
C LYS A 175 6.27 -33.50 16.18
N GLU A 176 6.49 -33.45 17.49
CA GLU A 176 5.58 -32.86 18.47
C GLU A 176 6.37 -31.87 19.32
N SER A 177 5.81 -30.68 19.53
CA SER A 177 6.36 -29.65 20.42
C SER A 177 5.25 -28.70 20.81
N PHE A 178 5.56 -27.60 21.50
CA PHE A 178 4.59 -26.53 21.63
C PHE A 178 4.49 -25.70 20.35
N ILE A 179 3.30 -25.18 20.07
CA ILE A 179 3.04 -24.17 19.03
C ILE A 179 2.50 -22.92 19.72
N ILE A 180 3.10 -21.77 19.43
CA ILE A 180 2.65 -20.46 19.91
C ILE A 180 2.07 -19.71 18.74
N ILE A 181 0.88 -19.12 18.90
CA ILE A 181 0.42 -18.03 18.04
C ILE A 181 0.66 -16.73 18.79
N LYS A 182 1.36 -15.78 18.15
CA LYS A 182 1.64 -14.46 18.71
C LYS A 182 0.67 -13.43 18.16
N SER A 183 0.53 -13.38 16.83
CA SER A 183 -0.43 -12.49 16.20
C SER A 183 -0.77 -12.93 14.78
N ILE A 184 -1.91 -12.46 14.29
CA ILE A 184 -2.31 -12.57 12.89
C ILE A 184 -2.56 -11.16 12.37
N GLU A 185 -1.85 -10.75 11.33
CA GLU A 185 -2.05 -9.47 10.65
C GLU A 185 -2.75 -9.68 9.31
N ILE A 186 -3.79 -8.89 9.05
CA ILE A 186 -4.55 -8.84 7.80
C ILE A 186 -4.20 -7.54 7.09
N VAL A 187 -3.57 -7.63 5.92
CA VAL A 187 -3.22 -6.48 5.11
C VAL A 187 -4.23 -6.35 3.97
N ASN A 188 -4.98 -5.26 3.94
CA ASN A 188 -5.91 -4.95 2.85
C ASN A 188 -5.20 -4.24 1.70
N GLU A 189 -5.74 -4.33 0.49
CA GLU A 189 -5.22 -3.63 -0.68
C GLU A 189 -6.17 -2.54 -1.18
N ILE A 190 -5.58 -1.38 -1.51
CA ILE A 190 -6.18 -0.35 -2.34
C ILE A 190 -5.40 -0.35 -3.67
N ASN A 191 -6.07 -0.57 -4.80
CA ASN A 191 -5.42 -0.79 -6.10
C ASN A 191 -5.71 0.35 -7.08
N GLU A 192 -4.69 0.89 -7.74
CA GLU A 192 -4.84 2.05 -8.62
C GLU A 192 -5.73 1.74 -9.85
N LYS A 193 -5.88 0.47 -10.20
CA LYS A 193 -6.64 0.03 -11.38
C LYS A 193 -8.07 -0.42 -11.09
N GLU A 194 -8.50 -0.38 -9.84
CA GLU A 194 -9.80 -0.92 -9.41
C GLU A 194 -10.62 0.10 -8.61
N ASP A 195 -11.92 -0.16 -8.49
CA ASP A 195 -12.77 0.61 -7.59
C ASP A 195 -12.47 0.24 -6.12
N ASN A 196 -12.01 1.22 -5.35
CA ASN A 196 -11.63 1.09 -3.96
C ASN A 196 -12.73 1.51 -2.97
N SER A 197 -13.91 1.95 -3.45
CA SER A 197 -14.96 2.52 -2.61
C SER A 197 -15.41 1.60 -1.47
N ILE A 198 -15.60 0.31 -1.76
CA ILE A 198 -15.99 -0.70 -0.77
C ILE A 198 -14.86 -0.93 0.24
N THR A 199 -13.63 -1.12 -0.22
CA THR A 199 -12.48 -1.34 0.67
C THR A 199 -12.30 -0.16 1.61
N ILE A 200 -12.33 1.07 1.11
CA ILE A 200 -12.16 2.28 1.92
C ILE A 200 -13.27 2.40 2.96
N THR A 201 -14.53 2.19 2.55
CA THR A 201 -15.69 2.24 3.45
C THR A 201 -15.59 1.19 4.56
N ASN A 202 -15.24 -0.05 4.22
CA ASN A 202 -15.12 -1.14 5.19
C ASN A 202 -13.95 -0.98 6.16
N ASN A 203 -12.98 -0.12 5.85
CA ASN A 203 -11.83 0.16 6.70
C ASN A 203 -11.95 1.49 7.46
N LYS A 204 -13.05 2.24 7.29
CA LYS A 204 -13.26 3.55 7.90
C LYS A 204 -13.33 3.48 9.43
N ASP A 205 -12.65 4.40 10.11
CA ASP A 205 -12.64 4.57 11.58
C ASP A 205 -12.12 3.33 12.35
N ILE A 206 -11.61 2.34 11.61
CA ILE A 206 -11.00 1.15 12.15
C ILE A 206 -9.57 1.52 12.59
N LYS A 207 -9.29 1.44 13.90
CA LYS A 207 -7.96 1.75 14.44
C LYS A 207 -6.96 0.67 14.05
N GLY A 208 -5.76 1.03 13.62
CA GLY A 208 -4.72 0.01 13.44
C GLY A 208 -4.90 -0.85 12.18
N ASN A 209 -5.40 -0.26 11.08
CA ASN A 209 -5.45 -0.93 9.80
C ASN A 209 -4.04 -1.12 9.23
N SER A 210 -3.89 -2.18 8.43
CA SER A 210 -2.73 -2.40 7.58
C SER A 210 -3.17 -2.38 6.13
N ILE A 211 -2.69 -1.39 5.37
CA ILE A 211 -3.13 -1.13 4.00
C ILE A 211 -1.92 -1.10 3.07
N GLN A 212 -1.90 -2.00 2.09
CA GLN A 212 -1.01 -1.95 0.96
C GLN A 212 -1.64 -1.13 -0.17
N ILE A 213 -0.89 -0.16 -0.68
CA ILE A 213 -1.26 0.56 -1.90
C ILE A 213 -0.64 -0.20 -3.07
N ASN A 214 -1.44 -0.75 -3.97
CA ASN A 214 -0.95 -1.38 -5.21
C ASN A 214 -0.77 -0.29 -6.27
N ARG A 215 0.39 0.36 -6.21
CA ARG A 215 0.84 1.44 -7.07
C ARG A 215 2.36 1.59 -6.98
N THR A 216 2.98 1.96 -8.09
CA THR A 216 4.39 2.41 -8.12
C THR A 216 4.47 3.93 -8.22
N LEU A 217 5.35 4.55 -7.43
CA LEU A 217 5.74 5.96 -7.56
C LEU A 217 7.16 6.01 -8.11
N SER A 218 7.32 6.66 -9.26
CA SER A 218 8.61 6.79 -9.96
C SER A 218 9.46 7.89 -9.34
N LYS A 219 10.75 7.65 -9.18
CA LYS A 219 11.74 8.69 -8.81
C LYS A 219 12.06 9.65 -9.96
N ASP A 220 11.82 9.21 -11.20
CA ASP A 220 12.30 9.93 -12.39
C ASP A 220 11.43 11.14 -12.73
N TYR A 221 10.17 11.14 -12.31
CA TYR A 221 9.19 12.18 -12.57
C TYR A 221 8.30 12.43 -11.35
N TRP A 222 7.65 13.59 -11.32
CA TRP A 222 6.66 13.95 -10.32
C TRP A 222 5.39 13.11 -10.50
N ASN A 223 4.88 12.61 -9.38
CA ASN A 223 3.65 11.83 -9.31
C ASN A 223 2.58 12.68 -8.60
N THR A 224 1.30 12.44 -8.88
CA THR A 224 0.22 12.90 -7.99
C THR A 224 -0.18 11.80 -7.02
N PHE A 225 -0.51 12.13 -5.78
CA PHE A 225 -0.77 11.15 -4.73
C PHE A 225 -1.87 11.62 -3.78
N CYS A 226 -2.85 10.75 -3.50
CA CYS A 226 -3.96 11.02 -2.59
C CYS A 226 -4.31 9.71 -1.85
N LEU A 227 -4.37 9.78 -0.51
CA LEU A 227 -4.64 8.62 0.35
C LEU A 227 -5.85 8.87 1.25
N PRO A 228 -6.60 7.82 1.65
CA PRO A 228 -7.79 7.96 2.50
C PRO A 228 -7.48 8.00 4.00
N PHE A 229 -6.20 8.08 4.38
CA PHE A 229 -5.70 8.08 5.76
C PHE A 229 -4.48 8.98 5.89
N ASP A 230 -4.19 9.38 7.13
CA ASP A 230 -3.03 10.21 7.46
C ASP A 230 -1.73 9.38 7.43
N VAL A 231 -0.63 10.00 7.00
CA VAL A 231 0.72 9.44 7.06
C VAL A 231 1.64 10.45 7.75
N ASN A 232 2.19 10.05 8.89
CA ASN A 232 3.13 10.88 9.64
C ASN A 232 4.48 11.01 8.91
N LYS A 233 5.28 12.00 9.32
CA LYS A 233 6.58 12.33 8.71
C LYS A 233 7.56 11.15 8.67
N ALA A 234 7.63 10.37 9.75
CA ALA A 234 8.54 9.23 9.81
C ALA A 234 8.15 8.16 8.77
N SER A 235 6.85 7.87 8.63
CA SER A 235 6.32 6.94 7.63
C SER A 235 6.45 7.48 6.21
N VAL A 236 6.26 8.78 5.98
CA VAL A 236 6.55 9.42 4.68
C VAL A 236 8.01 9.19 4.31
N ASN A 237 8.94 9.50 5.21
CA ASN A 237 10.36 9.38 4.91
C ASN A 237 10.80 7.91 4.71
N LEU A 238 10.27 7.00 5.53
CA LEU A 238 10.64 5.59 5.48
C LEU A 238 10.01 4.85 4.30
N LEU A 239 8.68 4.95 4.15
CA LEU A 239 7.91 4.12 3.21
C LEU A 239 7.85 4.73 1.81
N LEU A 240 8.05 6.04 1.68
CA LEU A 240 8.02 6.76 0.40
C LEU A 240 9.41 7.25 -0.04
N ASN A 241 10.49 6.68 0.53
CA ASN A 241 11.88 6.98 0.19
C ASN A 241 12.22 8.47 0.25
N ASN A 242 12.07 9.09 1.42
CA ASN A 242 12.39 10.49 1.71
C ASN A 242 12.03 11.45 0.55
N PRO A 243 10.75 11.52 0.19
CA PRO A 243 10.32 12.18 -1.03
C PRO A 243 10.34 13.70 -0.89
N GLU A 244 10.42 14.39 -2.03
CA GLU A 244 9.89 15.74 -2.11
C GLU A 244 8.36 15.66 -2.15
N LEU A 245 7.69 16.27 -1.17
CA LEU A 245 6.24 16.24 -1.04
C LEU A 245 5.68 17.67 -1.02
N LYS A 246 4.65 17.90 -1.83
CA LYS A 246 4.16 19.24 -2.15
C LYS A 246 2.64 19.30 -2.09
N GLU A 247 2.09 20.29 -1.41
CA GLU A 247 0.66 20.53 -1.32
C GLU A 247 0.24 21.86 -1.97
N PHE A 248 -0.98 21.91 -2.50
CA PHE A 248 -1.50 23.13 -3.12
C PHE A 248 -1.82 24.18 -2.06
N THR A 249 -1.20 25.36 -2.16
CA THR A 249 -1.36 26.46 -1.19
C THR A 249 -2.74 27.13 -1.24
N ARG A 250 -3.55 26.82 -2.26
CA ARG A 250 -4.77 27.56 -2.65
C ARG A 250 -4.48 28.96 -3.19
N GLU A 251 -3.22 29.26 -3.52
CA GLU A 251 -2.82 30.51 -4.16
C GLU A 251 -2.51 30.28 -5.64
N VAL A 252 -2.87 31.26 -6.46
CA VAL A 252 -2.60 31.27 -7.90
C VAL A 252 -2.05 32.64 -8.25
N ASP A 253 -0.90 32.66 -8.93
CA ASP A 253 -0.31 33.87 -9.48
C ASP A 253 -0.50 33.88 -11.00
N GLY A 254 -1.39 34.74 -11.50
CA GLY A 254 -1.85 34.72 -12.88
C GLY A 254 -2.50 33.38 -13.26
N THR A 255 -1.75 32.54 -13.98
CA THR A 255 -2.13 31.19 -14.43
C THR A 255 -1.33 30.08 -13.74
N THR A 256 -0.55 30.43 -12.72
CA THR A 256 0.38 29.53 -12.03
C THR A 256 -0.15 29.13 -10.66
N MET A 257 -0.45 27.84 -10.48
CA MET A 257 -0.83 27.30 -9.17
C MET A 257 0.41 27.16 -8.29
N ARG A 258 0.37 27.69 -7.05
CA ARG A 258 1.52 27.64 -6.13
C ARG A 258 1.44 26.46 -5.17
N PHE A 259 2.53 25.71 -5.07
CA PHE A 259 2.68 24.60 -4.14
C PHE A 259 3.73 24.92 -3.08
N ARG A 260 3.62 24.28 -1.91
CA ARG A 260 4.60 24.38 -0.82
C ARG A 260 4.99 23.01 -0.30
N ASN A 261 6.11 22.94 0.41
CA ASN A 261 6.56 21.71 1.05
C ASN A 261 5.53 21.22 2.08
N ALA A 262 5.32 19.91 2.10
CA ALA A 262 4.60 19.19 3.14
C ALA A 262 5.51 18.10 3.72
N GLU A 263 5.33 17.77 4.99
CA GLU A 263 6.11 16.72 5.66
C GLU A 263 5.24 15.51 6.06
N THR A 264 3.93 15.65 5.97
CA THR A 264 2.92 14.66 6.30
C THR A 264 1.90 14.58 5.19
N ILE A 265 1.19 13.46 5.10
CA ILE A 265 0.03 13.32 4.23
C ILE A 265 -1.21 13.33 5.12
N GLU A 266 -2.13 14.23 4.82
CA GLU A 266 -3.46 14.26 5.42
C GLU A 266 -4.47 13.51 4.56
N ALA A 267 -5.40 12.81 5.22
CA ALA A 267 -6.43 12.03 4.59
C ALA A 267 -7.27 12.87 3.61
N GLY A 268 -7.36 12.37 2.37
CA GLY A 268 -8.09 12.96 1.25
C GLY A 268 -7.49 14.21 0.65
N ILE A 269 -6.36 14.72 1.16
CA ILE A 269 -5.66 15.84 0.54
C ILE A 269 -4.82 15.31 -0.64
N PRO A 270 -4.92 15.92 -1.83
CA PRO A 270 -4.05 15.60 -2.95
C PRO A 270 -2.68 16.29 -2.83
N TYR A 271 -1.62 15.56 -3.18
CA TYR A 271 -0.23 16.01 -3.18
C TYR A 271 0.45 15.76 -4.54
N ILE A 272 1.53 16.50 -4.78
CA ILE A 272 2.54 16.14 -5.78
C ILE A 272 3.75 15.57 -5.02
N ILE A 273 4.29 14.45 -5.50
CA ILE A 273 5.35 13.70 -4.81
C ILE A 273 6.42 13.20 -5.79
N LYS A 274 7.69 13.36 -5.42
CA LYS A 274 8.83 12.77 -6.15
C LYS A 274 9.75 12.06 -5.14
N PRO A 275 9.71 10.72 -5.07
CA PRO A 275 10.53 9.96 -4.14
C PRO A 275 12.00 9.94 -4.58
N SER A 276 12.93 9.76 -3.63
CA SER A 276 14.36 9.67 -3.96
C SER A 276 14.74 8.37 -4.67
N LYS A 277 13.88 7.35 -4.55
CA LYS A 277 13.98 6.02 -5.19
C LYS A 277 12.57 5.53 -5.49
N ASP A 278 12.43 4.67 -6.50
CA ASP A 278 11.12 4.10 -6.83
C ASP A 278 10.48 3.45 -5.60
N VAL A 279 9.21 3.76 -5.40
CA VAL A 279 8.41 3.19 -4.32
C VAL A 279 7.45 2.20 -4.96
N VAL A 280 7.63 0.91 -4.71
CA VAL A 280 6.78 -0.15 -5.28
C VAL A 280 5.87 -0.71 -4.20
N ASN A 281 4.57 -0.54 -4.40
CA ASN A 281 3.49 -1.12 -3.60
C ASN A 281 3.65 -0.97 -2.07
N PRO A 282 3.78 0.28 -1.55
CA PRO A 282 4.08 0.51 -0.14
C PRO A 282 2.96 -0.02 0.76
N THR A 283 3.34 -0.59 1.91
CA THR A 283 2.40 -1.04 2.96
C THR A 283 2.48 -0.11 4.16
N PHE A 284 1.35 0.48 4.52
CA PHE A 284 1.19 1.34 5.68
C PHE A 284 0.54 0.55 6.81
N HIS A 285 1.19 0.53 7.96
CA HIS A 285 0.71 -0.13 9.15
C HIS A 285 0.20 0.90 10.14
N ASN A 286 -0.76 0.49 10.97
CA ASN A 286 -1.35 1.33 12.01
C ASN A 286 -1.97 2.65 11.49
N VAL A 287 -2.64 2.59 10.35
CA VAL A 287 -3.36 3.74 9.80
C VAL A 287 -4.84 3.71 10.18
N ILE A 288 -5.48 4.88 10.16
CA ILE A 288 -6.93 5.03 10.35
C ILE A 288 -7.47 5.70 9.11
N VAL A 289 -8.40 5.03 8.42
CA VAL A 289 -9.11 5.61 7.28
C VAL A 289 -10.13 6.61 7.81
N THR A 290 -9.93 7.89 7.53
CA THR A 290 -10.79 8.99 8.02
C THR A 290 -11.49 9.71 6.87
N ALA A 291 -10.99 9.62 5.64
CA ALA A 291 -11.57 10.26 4.46
C ALA A 291 -12.07 9.21 3.46
N THR A 292 -13.37 8.90 3.49
CA THR A 292 -13.98 7.96 2.52
C THR A 292 -14.09 8.54 1.12
N GLU A 293 -14.05 9.86 1.00
CA GLU A 293 -14.02 10.60 -0.27
C GLU A 293 -12.77 11.49 -0.32
N PRO A 294 -12.16 11.67 -1.50
CA PRO A 294 -11.06 12.61 -1.67
C PRO A 294 -11.56 14.05 -1.58
N LYS A 295 -10.71 14.96 -1.11
CA LYS A 295 -11.04 16.39 -1.01
C LYS A 295 -10.73 17.12 -2.31
N ILE A 296 -11.52 18.18 -2.55
CA ILE A 296 -11.31 19.16 -3.61
C ILE A 296 -10.67 20.39 -2.97
N ILE A 297 -9.44 20.72 -3.38
CA ILE A 297 -8.72 21.88 -2.88
C ILE A 297 -8.77 22.98 -3.94
N THR A 298 -9.66 23.94 -3.72
CA THR A 298 -9.87 25.08 -4.63
C THR A 298 -9.13 26.32 -4.13
N ASP A 299 -8.60 27.11 -5.07
CA ASP A 299 -7.95 28.38 -4.79
C ASP A 299 -8.85 29.34 -3.99
N ASN A 300 -8.23 30.23 -3.22
CA ASN A 300 -8.97 31.08 -2.29
C ASN A 300 -9.63 32.28 -2.98
N GLN A 301 -9.06 32.78 -4.07
CA GLN A 301 -9.45 34.06 -4.66
C GLN A 301 -10.47 33.91 -5.80
N SER A 302 -10.09 33.21 -6.88
CA SER A 302 -10.88 33.12 -8.10
C SER A 302 -11.90 31.98 -8.09
N LYS A 303 -11.65 30.95 -7.27
CA LYS A 303 -12.43 29.70 -7.23
C LYS A 303 -12.46 28.96 -8.58
N ASN A 304 -11.47 29.20 -9.43
CA ASN A 304 -11.35 28.64 -10.76
C ASN A 304 -10.36 27.49 -10.84
N TYR A 305 -9.40 27.41 -9.92
CA TYR A 305 -8.34 26.41 -9.92
C TYR A 305 -8.55 25.44 -8.78
N SER A 306 -8.64 24.16 -9.09
CA SER A 306 -8.78 23.11 -8.09
C SER A 306 -7.78 22.00 -8.31
N PHE A 307 -7.24 21.47 -7.22
CA PHE A 307 -6.48 20.22 -7.20
C PHE A 307 -7.34 19.15 -6.52
N ILE A 308 -7.60 18.05 -7.21
CA ILE A 308 -8.64 17.09 -6.85
C ILE A 308 -8.03 15.70 -6.77
N GLY A 309 -8.12 15.08 -5.60
CA GLY A 309 -7.69 13.69 -5.41
C GLY A 309 -8.68 12.68 -5.97
N THR A 310 -8.20 11.47 -6.22
CA THR A 310 -9.02 10.30 -6.59
C THR A 310 -8.50 9.07 -5.84
N TYR A 311 -9.40 8.18 -5.41
CA TYR A 311 -9.00 6.89 -4.84
C TYR A 311 -9.18 5.72 -5.81
N SER A 312 -10.09 5.85 -6.77
CA SER A 312 -10.39 4.86 -7.82
C SER A 312 -10.11 5.44 -9.21
N PRO A 313 -10.03 4.61 -10.27
CA PRO A 313 -10.00 5.11 -11.65
C PRO A 313 -11.10 6.13 -11.89
N THR A 314 -10.74 7.29 -12.44
CA THR A 314 -11.63 8.44 -12.61
C THR A 314 -11.55 8.95 -14.04
N GLU A 315 -12.71 9.01 -14.72
CA GLU A 315 -12.81 9.65 -16.03
C GLU A 315 -12.73 11.17 -15.89
N LEU A 316 -11.87 11.79 -16.71
CA LEU A 316 -11.67 13.22 -16.81
C LEU A 316 -12.38 13.81 -18.03
N LYS A 317 -12.72 15.09 -17.95
CA LYS A 317 -13.31 15.86 -19.04
C LYS A 317 -12.27 16.19 -20.11
N THR A 318 -12.65 15.94 -21.37
CA THR A 318 -11.81 16.19 -22.55
C THR A 318 -12.04 17.57 -23.17
N ASP A 319 -12.74 18.47 -22.49
CA ASP A 319 -12.98 19.85 -22.94
C ASP A 319 -11.77 20.78 -22.67
N GLY A 320 -10.81 20.34 -21.87
CA GLY A 320 -9.62 21.12 -21.47
C GLY A 320 -9.75 21.77 -20.08
N THR A 321 -10.90 21.62 -19.44
CA THR A 321 -11.10 22.09 -18.06
C THR A 321 -10.45 21.18 -17.03
N GLU A 322 -10.11 19.94 -17.39
CA GLU A 322 -9.41 18.99 -16.53
C GLU A 322 -8.09 18.56 -17.17
N LEU A 323 -7.04 18.58 -16.36
CA LEU A 323 -5.67 18.29 -16.75
C LEU A 323 -5.07 17.28 -15.76
N PHE A 324 -4.16 16.45 -16.22
CA PHE A 324 -3.42 15.51 -15.38
C PHE A 324 -1.91 15.71 -15.53
N LEU A 325 -1.16 15.37 -14.49
CA LEU A 325 0.30 15.33 -14.55
C LEU A 325 0.73 14.05 -15.28
N GLY A 326 1.43 14.20 -16.39
CA GLY A 326 1.90 13.10 -17.23
C GLY A 326 3.41 13.12 -17.42
N ASP A 327 3.87 12.46 -18.48
CA ASP A 327 5.29 12.26 -18.78
C ASP A 327 6.09 13.58 -18.83
N LYS A 328 7.37 13.49 -18.47
CA LYS A 328 8.32 14.61 -18.47
C LYS A 328 7.89 15.81 -17.61
N ASP A 329 7.10 15.55 -16.57
CA ASP A 329 6.66 16.56 -15.61
C ASP A 329 5.82 17.68 -16.28
N TYR A 330 4.93 17.30 -17.21
CA TYR A 330 4.03 18.23 -17.90
C TYR A 330 2.56 18.00 -17.55
N LEU A 331 1.75 19.06 -17.69
CA LEU A 331 0.29 19.03 -17.61
C LEU A 331 -0.35 18.68 -18.95
N TYR A 332 -1.12 17.58 -18.98
CA TYR A 332 -1.77 17.10 -20.18
C TYR A 332 -3.29 17.23 -20.10
N LYS A 333 -3.88 17.55 -21.24
CA LYS A 333 -5.31 17.42 -21.47
C LYS A 333 -5.62 15.96 -21.84
N PRO A 334 -6.66 15.34 -21.24
CA PRO A 334 -7.08 13.99 -21.61
C PRO A 334 -7.62 13.93 -23.04
N PHE A 335 -7.37 12.80 -23.72
CA PHE A 335 -7.90 12.50 -25.06
C PHE A 335 -9.17 11.66 -24.95
N ALA A 336 -10.03 11.68 -25.97
CA ALA A 336 -11.31 10.94 -25.94
C ALA A 336 -11.15 9.44 -25.68
N ASN A 337 -10.06 8.84 -26.18
CA ASN A 337 -9.71 7.43 -26.02
C ASN A 337 -8.79 7.15 -24.82
N ASP A 338 -8.33 8.19 -24.11
CA ASP A 338 -7.44 8.09 -22.95
C ASP A 338 -7.73 9.24 -21.98
N LYS A 339 -8.89 9.11 -21.33
CA LYS A 339 -9.45 10.12 -20.40
C LYS A 339 -9.51 9.64 -18.96
N THR A 340 -9.07 8.43 -18.67
CA THR A 340 -9.19 7.85 -17.34
C THR A 340 -7.83 7.87 -16.66
N ILE A 341 -7.75 8.52 -15.50
CA ILE A 341 -6.59 8.38 -14.62
C ILE A 341 -6.83 7.27 -13.62
N ASN A 342 -5.77 6.55 -13.26
CA ASN A 342 -5.83 5.54 -12.19
C ASN A 342 -6.12 6.17 -10.81
N GLY A 343 -6.51 5.34 -9.85
CA GLY A 343 -6.74 5.70 -8.45
C GLY A 343 -5.49 6.10 -7.68
N MET A 344 -5.73 6.65 -6.48
CA MET A 344 -4.75 7.28 -5.58
C MET A 344 -3.99 8.43 -6.22
N ARG A 345 -4.47 8.98 -7.33
CA ARG A 345 -3.88 10.11 -8.06
C ARG A 345 -4.61 11.40 -7.72
N ALA A 346 -4.21 12.46 -8.39
CA ALA A 346 -4.93 13.71 -8.41
C ALA A 346 -4.84 14.35 -9.80
N PHE A 347 -5.79 15.22 -10.10
CA PHE A 347 -5.88 15.99 -11.32
C PHE A 347 -6.21 17.46 -11.02
N PHE A 348 -6.00 18.30 -12.01
CA PHE A 348 -6.22 19.74 -11.93
C PHE A 348 -7.49 20.08 -12.67
N ARG A 349 -8.33 20.93 -12.08
CA ARG A 349 -9.50 21.49 -12.74
C ARG A 349 -9.37 23.00 -12.81
N ILE A 350 -9.42 23.54 -14.03
CA ILE A 350 -9.36 24.96 -14.33
C ILE A 350 -10.66 25.35 -15.03
N LYS A 351 -11.52 26.12 -14.35
CA LYS A 351 -12.78 26.57 -14.91
C LYS A 351 -12.54 27.48 -16.12
N ASN A 352 -13.44 27.41 -17.11
CA ASN A 352 -13.43 28.23 -18.33
C ASN A 352 -12.15 28.09 -19.18
N ASN A 353 -11.44 26.97 -19.03
CA ASN A 353 -10.23 26.68 -19.79
C ASN A 353 -10.50 26.01 -21.16
N THR A 354 -11.35 26.62 -21.98
CA THR A 354 -11.79 26.02 -23.26
C THR A 354 -11.02 26.53 -24.47
N SER A 355 -10.19 27.57 -24.35
CA SER A 355 -9.41 28.14 -25.47
C SER A 355 -7.95 27.67 -25.48
N GLN A 356 -7.48 27.24 -26.65
CA GLN A 356 -6.11 26.73 -26.83
C GLN A 356 -5.03 27.76 -26.45
N ALA A 357 -5.26 29.05 -26.71
CA ALA A 357 -4.32 30.12 -26.39
C ALA A 357 -4.14 30.37 -24.88
N ARG A 358 -5.16 30.06 -24.05
CA ARG A 358 -5.04 30.13 -22.59
C ARG A 358 -4.38 28.86 -22.03
N GLN A 359 -4.63 27.71 -22.67
CA GLN A 359 -4.06 26.40 -22.28
C GLN A 359 -2.54 26.37 -22.26
N SER A 360 -1.85 27.04 -23.18
CA SER A 360 -0.38 27.08 -23.20
C SER A 360 0.26 27.93 -22.10
N GLN A 361 -0.53 28.64 -21.29
CA GLN A 361 -0.03 29.57 -20.27
C GLN A 361 -0.11 29.02 -18.84
N TYR A 362 -0.78 27.90 -18.59
CA TYR A 362 -0.88 27.38 -17.22
C TYR A 362 0.38 26.63 -16.80
N SER A 363 0.71 26.80 -15.54
CA SER A 363 1.82 26.11 -14.92
C SER A 363 1.55 25.80 -13.45
N ILE A 364 2.36 24.94 -12.87
CA ILE A 364 2.43 24.69 -11.45
C ILE A 364 3.83 25.06 -10.98
N SER A 365 3.91 25.97 -10.03
CA SER A 365 5.16 26.27 -9.32
C SER A 365 5.29 25.31 -8.15
N ILE A 366 6.30 24.43 -8.20
CA ILE A 366 6.60 23.46 -7.14
C ILE A 366 7.49 24.07 -6.04
N ASP A 367 8.29 25.05 -6.44
CA ASP A 367 9.05 25.96 -5.61
C ASP A 367 9.26 27.28 -6.38
N GLU A 368 10.00 28.24 -5.81
CA GLU A 368 10.23 29.54 -6.44
C GLU A 368 10.96 29.46 -7.80
N THR A 369 11.58 28.32 -8.12
CA THR A 369 12.44 28.12 -9.30
C THR A 369 11.98 27.00 -10.25
N THR A 370 11.19 26.04 -9.77
CA THR A 370 10.75 24.85 -10.51
C THR A 370 9.30 24.99 -10.94
N PHE A 371 9.08 24.93 -12.25
CA PHE A 371 7.75 25.02 -12.87
C PHE A 371 7.44 23.76 -13.68
N ILE A 372 6.27 23.16 -13.43
CA ILE A 372 5.64 22.17 -14.31
C ILE A 372 4.76 22.95 -15.29
N LEU A 373 4.98 22.75 -16.58
CA LEU A 373 4.31 23.50 -17.64
C LEU A 373 3.28 22.63 -18.35
N LEU A 374 2.39 23.23 -19.14
CA LEU A 374 1.78 22.48 -20.24
C LEU A 374 2.83 22.26 -21.35
N PRO A 375 2.86 21.09 -21.99
CA PRO A 375 3.67 20.90 -23.18
C PRO A 375 3.15 21.87 -24.24
N ASN A 376 4.07 22.53 -24.93
CA ASN A 376 3.72 23.49 -25.97
C ASN A 376 2.92 22.76 -27.06
N ILE A 377 1.61 23.02 -27.16
CA ILE A 377 0.69 22.45 -28.15
C ILE A 377 1.07 22.80 -29.60
N ASN A 378 2.03 23.71 -29.81
CA ASN A 378 2.63 23.98 -31.12
C ASN A 378 3.73 22.97 -31.50
N THR A 379 4.13 22.09 -30.59
CA THR A 379 4.86 20.87 -30.97
C THR A 379 3.84 19.82 -31.35
N THR A 380 3.78 19.54 -32.64
CA THR A 380 2.97 18.48 -33.22
C THR A 380 3.12 17.23 -32.35
N PRO A 381 2.02 16.60 -31.87
CA PRO A 381 2.14 15.32 -31.21
C PRO A 381 2.90 14.40 -32.16
N LEU A 382 3.92 13.70 -31.67
CA LEU A 382 4.51 12.60 -32.42
C LEU A 382 3.39 11.57 -32.55
N SER A 383 2.64 11.66 -33.64
CA SER A 383 1.62 10.71 -34.01
C SER A 383 2.30 9.34 -33.99
N THR A 384 1.91 8.52 -33.02
CA THR A 384 2.38 7.14 -32.88
C THR A 384 1.89 6.24 -34.02
N GLN A 385 1.15 6.79 -34.99
CA GLN A 385 0.99 6.19 -36.30
C GLN A 385 2.07 6.74 -37.21
N GLU A 386 3.08 5.91 -37.49
CA GLU A 386 4.10 6.19 -38.51
C GLU A 386 3.40 6.48 -39.84
N LYS A 387 3.37 7.76 -40.25
CA LYS A 387 2.85 8.15 -41.56
C LYS A 387 3.97 8.06 -42.59
N ILE A 388 3.76 7.25 -43.62
CA ILE A 388 4.68 7.08 -44.74
C ILE A 388 4.05 7.77 -45.95
N TYR A 389 4.86 8.53 -46.69
CA TYR A 389 4.43 9.22 -47.90
C TYR A 389 5.28 8.80 -49.09
N THR A 390 4.69 8.77 -50.27
CA THR A 390 5.43 8.72 -51.54
C THR A 390 6.10 10.08 -51.81
N LEU A 391 7.04 10.14 -52.76
CA LEU A 391 7.73 11.40 -53.11
C LEU A 391 6.79 12.48 -53.67
N ASP A 392 5.66 12.09 -54.26
CA ASP A 392 4.59 12.97 -54.73
C ASP A 392 3.59 13.37 -53.60
N GLY A 393 3.87 12.99 -52.35
CA GLY A 393 3.12 13.46 -51.18
C GLY A 393 1.85 12.68 -50.85
N ARG A 394 1.61 11.51 -51.48
CA ARG A 394 0.46 10.65 -51.14
C ARG A 394 0.76 9.81 -49.90
N GLN A 395 -0.15 9.78 -48.94
CA GLN A 395 -0.01 8.97 -47.74
C GLN A 395 -0.24 7.48 -48.06
N VAL A 396 0.62 6.61 -47.52
CA VAL A 396 0.54 5.15 -47.64
C VAL A 396 0.15 4.58 -46.29
N HIS A 397 -0.91 3.76 -46.26
CA HIS A 397 -1.54 3.29 -45.02
C HIS A 397 -0.97 1.97 -44.48
N SER A 398 -0.01 1.34 -45.16
CA SER A 398 0.60 0.06 -44.74
C SER A 398 2.13 0.15 -44.68
N THR A 399 2.70 -0.26 -43.55
CA THR A 399 4.14 -0.31 -43.27
C THR A 399 4.80 -1.63 -43.72
N HIS A 400 4.02 -2.67 -44.01
CA HIS A 400 4.52 -4.03 -44.18
C HIS A 400 4.68 -4.49 -45.64
N ASN A 401 4.04 -3.82 -46.61
CA ASN A 401 4.04 -4.21 -48.03
C ASN A 401 4.33 -3.01 -48.95
N LEU A 402 5.40 -2.26 -48.66
CA LEU A 402 5.86 -1.20 -49.56
C LEU A 402 6.56 -1.84 -50.77
N LYS A 403 6.29 -1.33 -51.97
CA LYS A 403 7.06 -1.69 -53.16
C LYS A 403 8.47 -1.11 -53.06
N THR A 404 9.44 -1.70 -53.75
CA THR A 404 10.80 -1.15 -53.88
C THR A 404 10.73 0.31 -54.35
N GLY A 405 11.39 1.22 -53.62
CA GLY A 405 11.34 2.64 -53.90
C GLY A 405 11.71 3.55 -52.72
N ILE A 406 11.65 4.86 -52.95
CA ILE A 406 11.98 5.88 -51.95
C ILE A 406 10.68 6.48 -51.37
N TYR A 407 10.60 6.52 -50.05
CA TYR A 407 9.47 7.05 -49.29
C TYR A 407 9.94 8.10 -48.28
N ILE A 408 9.01 8.92 -47.79
CA ILE A 408 9.25 9.84 -46.68
C ILE A 408 8.56 9.28 -45.43
N LYS A 409 9.36 8.92 -44.41
CA LYS A 409 8.89 8.44 -43.11
C LYS A 409 9.38 9.39 -42.03
N ASN A 410 8.46 10.00 -41.28
CA ASN A 410 8.77 10.98 -40.23
C ASN A 410 9.75 12.10 -40.69
N GLY A 411 9.58 12.58 -41.92
CA GLY A 411 10.42 13.63 -42.52
C GLY A 411 11.80 13.18 -43.01
N LYS A 412 12.12 11.88 -42.95
CA LYS A 412 13.38 11.30 -43.45
C LYS A 412 13.13 10.40 -44.66
N LYS A 413 14.10 10.33 -45.58
CA LYS A 413 14.06 9.40 -46.72
C LYS A 413 14.25 7.96 -46.22
N LEU A 414 13.33 7.09 -46.59
CA LEU A 414 13.39 5.64 -46.40
C LEU A 414 13.55 4.99 -47.77
N TYR A 415 14.56 4.15 -47.93
CA TYR A 415 14.75 3.33 -49.13
C TYR A 415 14.25 1.92 -48.83
N VAL A 416 13.29 1.43 -49.62
CA VAL A 416 12.76 0.06 -49.56
C VAL A 416 13.35 -0.70 -50.74
N HIS A 417 14.05 -1.81 -50.47
CA HIS A 417 14.64 -2.70 -51.48
C HIS A 417 13.68 -3.82 -51.86
#